data_AF-A0A5Q0EFH4-F1
#
_entry.id   AF-A0A5Q0EFH4-F1
#
_cell.length_a   1.000
_cell.length_b   1.000
_cell.length_c   1.000
_cell.angle_alpha   90.00
_cell.angle_beta   90.00
_cell.angle_gamma   90.00
#
_symmetry.space_group_name_H-M   'P 1'
#
loop_
_entity.id
_entity.type
_entity.pdbx_description
1 polymer ?
#
loop_
_entity_poly.entity_id
_entity_poly.type
_entity_poly.pdbx_seq_one_letter_code
_entity_poly.pdbx_strand_id
1 'polypeptide(L)'
;MFGWNKKTGKLPKIDTVIGKGTEVRGDVHFQGGLHVDGRVLGAISAEQDDKSTLVLSELGEIHGDIHVPNAVLNGEVQGDVHASNRVELASKASINGTVYYRFLEMMMGSVVNGQLVRTGEEAEPAADQAASPRPNPAQDEQAAGAGAAAAEKKLRQVHS
;
A
#
# COMPACT_ATOMS: atom_id res chain seq x y z
N MET A 1 24.51 24.66 36.32
CA MET A 1 24.66 25.21 34.96
C MET A 1 23.90 24.28 34.02
N PHE A 2 22.63 24.57 33.73
CA PHE A 2 21.74 23.69 32.98
C PHE A 2 21.71 24.11 31.50
N GLY A 3 22.35 23.33 30.64
CA GLY A 3 22.37 23.53 29.18
C GLY A 3 21.19 22.85 28.52
N TRP A 4 20.27 23.65 27.97
CA TRP A 4 19.11 23.17 27.22
C TRP A 4 19.46 23.03 25.73
N ASN A 5 19.66 21.81 25.24
CA ASN A 5 19.77 21.55 23.79
C ASN A 5 18.36 21.39 23.17
N LYS A 6 17.89 22.42 22.46
CA LYS A 6 16.71 22.32 21.58
C LYS A 6 17.12 21.59 20.29
N LYS A 7 16.60 20.37 20.09
CA LYS A 7 16.63 19.70 18.79
C LYS A 7 15.61 20.38 17.87
N THR A 8 16.09 21.23 16.98
CA THR A 8 15.28 21.83 15.92
C THR A 8 14.97 20.78 14.86
N GLY A 9 13.69 20.53 14.59
CA GLY A 9 13.26 19.66 13.50
C GLY A 9 13.80 20.17 12.17
N LYS A 10 14.53 19.33 11.43
CA LYS A 10 14.97 19.65 10.07
C LYS A 10 13.73 19.73 9.19
N LEU A 11 13.39 20.93 8.74
CA LEU A 11 12.49 21.12 7.61
C LEU A 11 13.08 20.38 6.39
N PRO A 12 12.25 19.77 5.53
CA PRO A 12 12.72 19.19 4.28
C PRO A 12 13.45 20.29 3.51
N LYS A 13 14.71 20.03 3.15
CA LYS A 13 15.49 20.92 2.29
C LYS A 13 14.84 20.83 0.90
N ILE A 14 14.11 21.88 0.53
CA ILE A 14 13.64 22.05 -0.84
C ILE A 14 14.81 22.67 -1.59
N ASP A 15 15.43 21.91 -2.48
CA ASP A 15 16.60 22.34 -3.22
C ASP A 15 16.19 22.98 -4.56
N THR A 16 15.06 22.56 -5.15
CA THR A 16 14.56 23.06 -6.45
C THR A 16 13.06 23.36 -6.40
N VAL A 17 12.66 24.47 -7.03
CA VAL A 17 11.25 24.87 -7.20
C VAL A 17 10.98 25.19 -8.66
N ILE A 18 9.99 24.53 -9.25
CA ILE A 18 9.41 24.89 -10.55
C ILE A 18 8.21 25.77 -10.28
N GLY A 19 8.34 27.07 -10.54
CA GLY A 19 7.34 28.07 -10.18
C GLY A 19 6.08 28.06 -11.07
N LYS A 20 5.03 28.71 -10.57
CA LYS A 20 3.77 28.94 -11.29
C LYS A 20 4.02 29.59 -12.64
N GLY A 21 3.29 29.15 -13.67
CA GLY A 21 3.44 29.66 -15.04
C GLY A 21 4.67 29.12 -15.79
N THR A 22 5.42 28.19 -15.19
CA THR A 22 6.49 27.46 -15.89
C THR A 22 5.93 26.19 -16.50
N GLU A 23 6.25 25.94 -17.77
CA GLU A 23 6.03 24.65 -18.42
C GLU A 23 7.39 24.04 -18.77
N VAL A 24 7.66 22.85 -18.22
CA VAL A 24 8.86 22.08 -18.54
C VAL A 24 8.48 20.99 -19.54
N ARG A 25 9.23 20.90 -20.64
CA ARG A 25 9.06 19.86 -21.66
C ARG A 25 10.33 19.03 -21.76
N GLY A 26 10.21 17.71 -21.56
CA GLY A 26 11.32 16.78 -21.49
C GLY A 26 11.52 16.22 -20.09
N ASP A 27 12.62 15.50 -19.89
CA ASP A 27 12.85 14.74 -18.67
C ASP A 27 13.51 15.59 -17.59
N VAL A 28 13.05 15.44 -16.35
CA VAL A 28 13.56 16.14 -15.17
C VAL A 28 14.24 15.14 -14.25
N HIS A 29 15.53 15.36 -14.01
CA HIS A 29 16.32 14.60 -13.04
C HIS A 29 16.72 15.51 -11.88
N PHE A 30 16.42 15.10 -10.65
CA PHE A 30 16.71 15.88 -9.46
C PHE A 30 17.23 15.04 -8.30
N GLN A 31 17.85 15.72 -7.34
CA GLN A 31 18.29 15.17 -6.06
C GLN A 31 17.72 16.03 -4.94
N GLY A 32 17.36 15.41 -3.81
CA GLY A 32 16.82 16.13 -2.66
C GLY A 32 15.36 16.51 -2.85
N GLY A 33 14.99 17.75 -2.56
CA GLY A 33 13.60 18.22 -2.65
C GLY A 33 13.26 18.93 -3.95
N LEU A 34 12.28 18.44 -4.71
CA LEU A 34 11.68 19.13 -5.86
C LEU A 34 10.24 19.54 -5.55
N HIS A 35 9.96 20.84 -5.68
CA HIS A 35 8.61 21.39 -5.54
C HIS A 35 8.09 21.86 -6.90
N VAL A 36 6.90 21.42 -7.29
CA VAL A 36 6.31 21.72 -8.60
C VAL A 36 5.00 22.47 -8.43
N ASP A 37 5.04 23.76 -8.80
CA ASP A 37 3.91 24.69 -8.84
C ASP A 37 3.41 24.97 -10.27
N GLY A 38 4.07 24.39 -11.28
CA GLY A 38 3.78 24.58 -12.71
C GLY A 38 3.40 23.29 -13.41
N ARG A 39 3.61 23.25 -14.74
CA ARG A 39 3.31 22.09 -15.58
C ARG A 39 4.59 21.38 -16.01
N VAL A 40 4.62 20.06 -15.90
CA VAL A 40 5.73 19.22 -16.39
C VAL A 40 5.18 18.22 -17.40
N LEU A 41 5.75 18.22 -18.60
CA LEU A 41 5.42 17.32 -19.71
C LEU A 41 6.66 16.47 -20.02
N GLY A 42 6.75 15.28 -19.42
CA GLY A 42 7.89 14.37 -19.53
C GLY A 42 8.09 13.53 -18.27
N ALA A 43 9.14 12.71 -18.26
CA ALA A 43 9.43 11.86 -17.12
C ALA A 43 10.12 12.64 -16.00
N ILE A 44 9.73 12.39 -14.75
CA ILE A 44 10.40 12.93 -13.57
C ILE A 44 11.08 11.77 -12.86
N SER A 45 12.39 11.86 -12.66
CA SER A 45 13.09 10.90 -11.81
C SER A 45 13.96 11.58 -10.76
N ALA A 46 13.88 11.05 -9.55
CA ALA A 46 14.78 11.40 -8.47
C ALA A 46 15.96 10.43 -8.42
N GLU A 47 17.06 10.87 -7.84
CA GLU A 47 18.12 9.97 -7.41
C GLU A 47 17.57 8.93 -6.41
N GLN A 48 18.07 7.70 -6.48
CA GLN A 48 17.67 6.60 -5.58
C GLN A 48 18.30 6.76 -4.19
N ASP A 49 18.14 7.93 -3.58
CA ASP A 49 18.38 8.13 -2.15
C ASP A 49 17.04 8.11 -1.40
N ASP A 50 17.02 7.65 -0.15
CA ASP A 50 15.76 7.55 0.61
C ASP A 50 15.15 8.92 1.00
N LYS A 51 15.83 10.02 0.68
CA LYS A 51 15.49 11.37 1.14
C LYS A 51 14.86 12.23 0.06
N SER A 52 15.01 11.84 -1.20
CA SER A 52 14.50 12.60 -2.31
C SER A 52 12.98 12.60 -2.29
N THR A 53 12.42 13.79 -2.41
CA THR A 53 11.00 14.03 -2.22
C THR A 53 10.50 14.93 -3.33
N LEU A 54 9.51 14.43 -4.07
CA LEU A 54 8.73 15.23 -4.99
C LEU A 54 7.50 15.78 -4.25
N VAL A 55 7.28 17.08 -4.35
CA VAL A 55 6.08 17.76 -3.86
C VAL A 55 5.39 18.43 -5.03
N LEU A 56 4.19 17.96 -5.37
CA LEU A 56 3.31 18.59 -6.35
C LEU A 56 2.30 19.47 -5.62
N SER A 57 2.26 20.75 -5.95
CA SER A 57 1.28 21.69 -5.40
C SER A 57 -0.09 21.55 -6.02
N GLU A 58 -1.07 22.22 -5.41
CA GLU A 58 -2.47 22.22 -5.86
C GLU A 58 -2.66 22.59 -7.33
N LEU A 59 -1.92 23.58 -7.81
CA LEU A 59 -2.02 24.06 -9.20
C LEU A 59 -1.01 23.37 -10.12
N GLY A 60 -0.27 22.39 -9.61
CA GLY A 60 0.74 21.67 -10.36
C GLY A 60 0.13 20.56 -11.18
N GLU A 61 0.67 20.37 -12.39
CA GLU A 61 0.23 19.35 -13.34
C GLU A 61 1.44 18.58 -13.87
N ILE A 62 1.42 17.25 -13.75
CA ILE A 62 2.47 16.39 -14.30
C ILE A 62 1.85 15.44 -15.32
N HIS A 63 2.40 15.43 -16.54
CA HIS A 63 2.07 14.44 -17.57
C HIS A 63 3.32 13.64 -17.90
N GLY A 64 3.33 12.37 -17.52
CA GLY A 64 4.45 11.46 -17.72
C GLY A 64 4.71 10.56 -16.52
N ASP A 65 5.74 9.73 -16.64
CA ASP A 65 6.12 8.76 -15.62
C ASP A 65 6.94 9.42 -14.50
N ILE A 66 6.57 9.11 -13.25
CA ILE A 66 7.22 9.65 -12.05
C ILE A 66 7.95 8.50 -11.33
N HIS A 67 9.27 8.62 -11.16
CA HIS A 67 10.09 7.65 -10.44
C HIS A 67 10.79 8.33 -9.27
N VAL A 68 10.26 8.16 -8.05
CA VAL A 68 10.77 8.85 -6.86
C VAL A 68 10.73 7.94 -5.62
N PRO A 69 11.49 8.23 -4.56
CA PRO A 69 11.34 7.50 -3.31
C PRO A 69 10.10 7.95 -2.54
N ASN A 70 9.95 9.26 -2.38
CA ASN A 70 8.84 9.87 -1.66
C ASN A 70 8.09 10.83 -2.58
N ALA A 71 6.77 10.71 -2.64
CA ALA A 71 5.89 11.57 -3.41
C ALA A 71 4.81 12.19 -2.52
N VAL A 72 4.66 13.51 -2.58
CA VAL A 72 3.57 14.26 -1.95
C VAL A 72 2.80 14.97 -3.05
N LEU A 73 1.60 14.51 -3.34
CA LEU A 73 0.81 14.96 -4.48
C LEU A 73 -0.42 15.72 -3.98
N ASN A 74 -0.56 16.98 -4.39
CA ASN A 74 -1.74 17.80 -4.11
C ASN A 74 -2.40 18.37 -5.38
N GLY A 75 -1.91 18.02 -6.56
CA GLY A 75 -2.40 18.49 -7.86
C GLY A 75 -2.79 17.35 -8.79
N GLU A 76 -2.71 17.60 -10.10
CA GLU A 76 -3.08 16.62 -11.13
C GLU A 76 -1.86 15.85 -11.65
N VAL A 77 -1.98 14.53 -11.74
CA VAL A 77 -0.99 13.65 -12.35
C VAL A 77 -1.66 12.80 -13.42
N GLN A 78 -1.13 12.83 -14.63
CA GLN A 78 -1.52 11.98 -15.75
C GLN A 78 -0.33 11.09 -16.13
N GLY A 79 -0.35 9.84 -15.71
CA GLY A 79 0.77 8.91 -15.89
C GLY A 79 0.97 8.00 -14.69
N ASP A 80 1.97 7.13 -14.79
CA ASP A 80 2.27 6.17 -13.74
C ASP A 80 3.21 6.78 -12.69
N VAL A 81 2.91 6.49 -11.42
CA VAL A 81 3.67 6.97 -10.26
C VAL A 81 4.35 5.79 -9.61
N HIS A 82 5.67 5.74 -9.71
CA HIS A 82 6.52 4.75 -9.07
C HIS A 82 7.20 5.35 -7.84
N ALA A 83 6.66 5.01 -6.67
CA ALA A 83 7.22 5.39 -5.38
C ALA A 83 7.84 4.20 -4.66
N SER A 84 9.16 4.21 -4.45
CA SER A 84 9.83 3.09 -3.76
C SER A 84 9.56 3.07 -2.24
N ASN A 85 9.29 4.22 -1.62
CA ASN A 85 9.06 4.34 -0.17
C ASN A 85 7.61 4.75 0.16
N ARG A 86 7.20 5.99 -0.13
CA ARG A 86 5.92 6.51 0.34
C ARG A 86 5.24 7.43 -0.67
N VAL A 87 3.92 7.30 -0.77
CA VAL A 87 3.04 8.22 -1.50
C VAL A 87 2.07 8.87 -0.52
N GLU A 88 1.99 10.19 -0.53
CA GLU A 88 0.97 10.99 0.14
C GLU A 88 0.08 11.66 -0.90
N LEU A 89 -1.21 11.37 -0.85
CA LEU A 89 -2.22 12.06 -1.64
C LEU A 89 -2.94 13.05 -0.74
N ALA A 90 -2.70 14.34 -0.96
CA ALA A 90 -3.40 15.42 -0.27
C ALA A 90 -4.81 15.61 -0.84
N SER A 91 -5.62 16.48 -0.21
CA SER A 91 -7.06 16.58 -0.45
C SER A 91 -7.46 16.99 -1.87
N LYS A 92 -6.55 17.55 -2.67
CA LYS A 92 -6.79 17.92 -4.08
C LYS A 92 -6.00 17.08 -5.08
N ALA A 93 -5.37 16.00 -4.62
CA ALA A 93 -4.68 15.07 -5.50
C ALA A 93 -5.67 14.40 -6.46
N SER A 94 -5.38 14.46 -7.76
CA SER A 94 -6.12 13.77 -8.81
C SER A 94 -5.12 13.00 -9.67
N ILE A 95 -5.11 11.68 -9.55
CA ILE A 95 -4.20 10.82 -10.32
C ILE A 95 -5.00 10.07 -11.37
N ASN A 96 -4.57 10.14 -12.62
CA ASN A 96 -5.06 9.33 -13.73
C ASN A 96 -3.92 8.43 -14.21
N GLY A 97 -3.88 7.19 -13.73
CA GLY A 97 -2.79 6.25 -14.00
C GLY A 97 -2.58 5.21 -12.89
N THR A 98 -1.46 4.49 -12.96
CA THR A 98 -1.12 3.45 -11.99
C THR A 98 -0.17 4.00 -10.92
N VAL A 99 -0.51 3.80 -9.65
CA VAL A 99 0.36 4.18 -8.53
C VAL A 99 0.97 2.94 -7.92
N TYR A 100 2.28 2.80 -8.07
CA TYR A 100 3.10 1.80 -7.40
C TYR A 100 3.66 2.39 -6.11
N TYR A 101 3.34 1.79 -4.97
CA TYR A 101 3.68 2.33 -3.66
C TYR A 101 4.09 1.25 -2.67
N ARG A 102 4.90 1.58 -1.66
CA ARG A 102 5.12 0.69 -0.50
C ARG A 102 4.24 1.09 0.67
N PHE A 103 4.22 2.38 0.99
CA PHE A 103 3.30 3.00 1.95
C PHE A 103 2.46 4.07 1.22
N LEU A 104 1.14 4.04 1.42
CA LEU A 104 0.21 4.99 0.83
C LEU A 104 -0.61 5.65 1.93
N GLU A 105 -0.62 6.97 1.93
CA GLU A 105 -1.49 7.81 2.76
C GLU A 105 -2.39 8.64 1.87
N MET A 106 -3.69 8.62 2.15
CA MET A 106 -4.69 9.35 1.37
C MET A 106 -5.52 10.25 2.27
N MET A 107 -5.57 11.52 1.92
CA MET A 107 -6.42 12.51 2.57
C MET A 107 -7.82 12.51 1.93
N MET A 108 -8.83 12.87 2.72
CA MET A 108 -10.20 13.08 2.21
C MET A 108 -10.20 14.08 1.07
N GLY A 109 -10.86 13.72 -0.05
CA GLY A 109 -10.92 14.53 -1.27
C GLY A 109 -9.93 14.10 -2.36
N SER A 110 -8.91 13.29 -2.03
CA SER A 110 -8.04 12.71 -3.05
C SER A 110 -8.78 11.73 -3.96
N VAL A 111 -8.47 11.76 -5.26
CA VAL A 111 -9.08 10.92 -6.29
C VAL A 111 -7.98 10.18 -7.05
N VAL A 112 -8.16 8.87 -7.23
CA VAL A 112 -7.30 8.05 -8.07
C VAL A 112 -8.17 7.32 -9.08
N ASN A 113 -7.98 7.65 -10.36
CA ASN A 113 -8.58 7.00 -11.50
C ASN A 113 -7.55 6.07 -12.14
N GLY A 114 -7.47 4.84 -11.65
CA GLY A 114 -6.56 3.84 -12.19
C GLY A 114 -6.30 2.70 -11.21
N GLN A 115 -5.08 2.18 -11.20
CA GLN A 115 -4.70 1.04 -10.37
C GLN A 115 -3.76 1.47 -9.24
N LEU A 116 -3.95 0.85 -8.08
CA LEU A 116 -3.08 1.00 -6.92
C LEU A 116 -2.35 -0.33 -6.72
N VAL A 117 -1.04 -0.33 -6.94
CA VAL A 117 -0.19 -1.54 -6.87
C VAL A 117 0.78 -1.40 -5.70
N ARG A 118 0.65 -2.28 -4.71
CA ARG A 118 1.58 -2.30 -3.58
C ARG A 118 2.87 -3.04 -3.97
N THR A 119 4.00 -2.41 -3.76
CA THR A 119 5.35 -2.91 -4.08
C THR A 119 6.11 -3.11 -2.77
N GLY A 120 6.37 -4.36 -2.38
CA GLY A 120 7.17 -4.69 -1.19
C GLY A 120 6.58 -5.81 -0.33
N GLU A 121 7.31 -6.92 -0.30
CA GLU A 121 7.13 -8.18 0.46
C GLU A 121 5.81 -8.95 0.29
N GLU A 122 5.97 -10.27 0.17
CA GLU A 122 4.98 -11.31 -0.16
C GLU A 122 3.54 -10.97 0.25
N ALA A 123 2.64 -11.13 -0.72
CA ALA A 123 1.26 -11.44 -0.42
C ALA A 123 1.25 -12.71 0.45
N GLU A 124 1.22 -12.56 1.77
CA GLU A 124 0.72 -13.62 2.63
C GLU A 124 -0.66 -13.98 2.09
N PRO A 125 -0.93 -15.26 1.75
CA PRO A 125 -2.24 -15.65 1.26
C PRO A 125 -3.23 -15.26 2.34
N ALA A 126 -4.19 -14.42 1.98
CA ALA A 126 -5.32 -14.11 2.85
C ALA A 126 -5.91 -15.45 3.30
N ALA A 127 -5.63 -15.82 4.55
CA ALA A 127 -6.23 -16.97 5.19
C ALA A 127 -7.74 -16.69 5.22
N ASP A 128 -8.45 -17.41 4.37
CA ASP A 128 -9.89 -17.48 4.29
C ASP A 128 -10.45 -17.95 5.64
N GLN A 129 -10.72 -16.98 6.52
CA GLN A 129 -11.49 -17.18 7.73
C GLN A 129 -12.95 -16.84 7.44
N ALA A 130 -13.70 -17.76 6.81
CA ALA A 130 -15.16 -17.77 6.87
C ALA A 130 -15.81 -19.09 6.41
N ALA A 131 -15.80 -20.13 7.24
CA ALA A 131 -16.90 -21.10 7.24
C ALA A 131 -17.01 -21.84 8.59
N SER A 132 -17.61 -21.20 9.58
CA SER A 132 -18.16 -21.90 10.74
C SER A 132 -19.30 -22.83 10.29
N PRO A 133 -19.27 -24.14 10.55
CA PRO A 133 -20.44 -24.97 10.31
C PRO A 133 -21.46 -24.70 11.42
N ARG A 134 -22.62 -24.15 11.04
CA ARG A 134 -23.81 -24.17 11.90
C ARG A 134 -24.35 -25.60 11.90
N PRO A 135 -24.55 -26.26 13.05
CA PRO A 135 -25.29 -27.51 13.07
C PRO A 135 -26.78 -27.17 12.99
N ASN A 136 -27.44 -27.59 11.90
CA ASN A 136 -28.90 -27.58 11.82
C ASN A 136 -29.43 -28.82 12.55
N PRO A 137 -30.35 -28.68 13.53
CA PRO A 137 -30.96 -29.83 14.20
C PRO A 137 -32.12 -30.38 13.35
N ALA A 138 -32.50 -31.63 13.64
CA ALA A 138 -33.68 -32.35 13.16
C ALA A 138 -33.57 -33.03 11.78
N GLN A 139 -33.08 -34.27 11.81
CA GLN A 139 -33.83 -35.41 11.26
C GLN A 139 -33.68 -36.59 12.24
N ASP A 140 -34.54 -36.60 13.26
CA ASP A 140 -35.00 -37.86 13.84
C ASP A 140 -35.83 -38.58 12.77
N GLU A 141 -35.63 -39.89 12.64
CA GLU A 141 -36.65 -40.88 13.01
C GLU A 141 -36.66 -42.15 12.12
N GLN A 142 -36.31 -43.27 12.80
CA GLN A 142 -36.84 -44.64 12.67
C GLN A 142 -36.51 -45.52 11.45
N ALA A 143 -35.78 -46.63 11.71
CA ALA A 143 -36.35 -47.95 12.05
C ALA A 143 -35.26 -49.03 11.83
N ALA A 144 -34.72 -49.67 12.87
CA ALA A 144 -35.27 -50.82 13.64
C ALA A 144 -34.84 -52.21 13.09
N GLY A 145 -34.30 -53.04 13.99
CA GLY A 145 -34.15 -54.50 13.83
C GLY A 145 -32.72 -55.01 14.04
N ALA A 146 -32.29 -55.33 15.27
CA ALA A 146 -32.29 -56.69 15.89
C ALA A 146 -31.05 -57.54 15.48
N GLY A 147 -30.26 -58.17 16.36
CA GLY A 147 -30.25 -58.39 17.80
C GLY A 147 -29.17 -59.46 18.15
N ALA A 148 -28.91 -59.65 19.46
CA ALA A 148 -28.26 -60.82 20.10
C ALA A 148 -26.76 -61.11 19.79
N ALA A 149 -25.89 -61.63 20.67
CA ALA A 149 -25.89 -61.99 22.10
C ALA A 149 -24.45 -62.42 22.50
N ALA A 150 -24.22 -62.52 23.82
CA ALA A 150 -23.21 -63.32 24.54
C ALA A 150 -21.72 -62.89 24.43
N ALA A 151 -20.98 -62.55 25.49
CA ALA A 151 -20.72 -63.19 26.78
C ALA A 151 -19.81 -64.43 26.73
N GLU A 152 -18.71 -64.31 27.48
CA GLU A 152 -17.92 -65.36 28.15
C GLU A 152 -16.69 -66.01 27.46
N LYS A 153 -15.59 -65.95 28.24
CA LYS A 153 -14.55 -66.98 28.46
C LYS A 153 -13.53 -67.27 27.34
N LYS A 154 -12.30 -66.78 27.55
CA LYS A 154 -11.08 -67.44 27.03
C LYS A 154 -10.29 -68.09 28.18
N LEU A 155 -10.49 -69.41 28.25
CA LEU A 155 -9.76 -70.48 28.93
C LEU A 155 -8.25 -70.35 28.67
N ARG A 156 -7.38 -70.26 29.68
CA ARG A 156 -6.62 -71.36 30.33
C ARG A 156 -6.26 -72.56 29.44
N GLN A 157 -4.98 -72.66 29.05
CA GLN A 157 -4.09 -73.84 29.02
C GLN A 157 -2.88 -73.40 28.16
N VAL A 158 -1.63 -73.77 28.45
CA VAL A 158 -1.14 -75.14 28.61
C VAL A 158 0.10 -75.13 29.53
N HIS A 159 0.10 -75.98 30.57
CA HIS A 159 1.29 -76.69 31.02
C HIS A 159 1.06 -78.13 30.56
N SER A 160 1.93 -78.60 29.67
CA SER A 160 2.31 -80.00 29.51
C SER A 160 3.73 -80.02 29.00
#